data_AF-A0A6S6XQG9-F1
#
_entry.id   AF-A0A6S6XQG9-F1
#
_cell.length_a   1.000
_cell.length_b   1.000
_cell.length_c   1.000
_cell.angle_alpha   90.00
_cell.angle_beta   90.00
_cell.angle_gamma   90.00
#
_symmetry.space_group_name_H-M   'P 1'
#
loop_
_entity.id
_entity.type
_entity.pdbx_description
1 polymer ?
#
loop_
_entity_poly.entity_id
_entity_poly.type
_entity_poly.pdbx_seq_one_letter_code
_entity_poly.pdbx_strand_id
1 'polypeptide(L)' 'MIFLIFIFLAILGIDLPPLIRSRNRREIVVYSLVYLFALVICFLYAAGVEIPSPVMVLGDMMKSVGISY' A
#
# COMPACT_ATOMS: atom_id res chain seq x y z
N MET A 1 10.78 9.71 -0.15
CA MET A 1 9.61 9.27 -0.94
C MET A 1 10.01 8.78 -2.33
N ILE A 2 10.67 9.60 -3.17
CA ILE A 2 11.10 9.16 -4.52
C ILE A 2 11.97 7.88 -4.51
N PHE A 3 12.91 7.75 -3.57
CA PHE A 3 13.71 6.53 -3.40
C PHE A 3 12.88 5.28 -3.07
N LEU A 4 11.80 5.43 -2.30
CA LEU A 4 10.91 4.30 -1.99
C LEU A 4 10.18 3.83 -3.24
N ILE A 5 9.76 4.74 -4.13
CA ILE A 5 9.14 4.38 -5.40
C ILE A 5 10.09 3.53 -6.25
N PHE A 6 11.38 3.89 -6.30
CA PHE A 6 12.39 3.08 -7.00
C PHE A 6 12.61 1.70 -6.37
N ILE A 7 12.63 1.61 -5.04
CA ILE A 7 12.75 0.34 -4.33
C ILE A 7 11.54 -0.56 -4.63
N PHE A 8 10.34 0.00 -4.58
CA PHE A 8 9.13 -0.70 -5.00
C PHE A 8 9.31 -1.20 -6.45
N LEU A 9 9.58 -0.32 -7.41
CA LEU A 9 9.79 -0.74 -8.82
C LEU A 9 10.80 -1.89 -8.98
N ALA A 10 11.89 -1.89 -8.22
CA ALA A 10 12.86 -2.98 -8.20
C ALA A 10 12.26 -4.29 -7.66
N ILE A 11 11.54 -4.25 -6.54
CA ILE A 11 10.83 -5.40 -5.96
C ILE A 11 9.82 -5.96 -6.96
N LEU A 12 9.00 -5.10 -7.59
CA LEU A 12 8.06 -5.51 -8.63
C LEU A 12 8.77 -6.23 -9.77
N GLY A 13 9.91 -5.71 -10.22
CA GLY A 13 10.70 -6.32 -11.29
C GLY A 13 11.25 -7.71 -10.95
N ILE A 14 11.48 -8.01 -9.68
CA ILE A 14 11.99 -9.32 -9.21
C ILE A 14 10.84 -10.29 -8.94
N ASP A 15 9.77 -9.85 -8.28
CA ASP A 15 8.69 -10.72 -7.81
C ASP A 15 7.61 -10.97 -8.86
N LEU A 16 7.36 -10.03 -9.76
CA LEU A 16 6.31 -10.15 -10.78
C LEU A 16 6.61 -11.23 -11.85
N PRO A 17 7.85 -11.36 -12.39
CA PRO A 17 8.15 -12.40 -13.38
C PRO A 17 7.92 -13.85 -12.90
N PRO A 18 8.41 -14.30 -11.73
CA PRO A 18 8.12 -15.65 -11.24
C PRO A 18 6.63 -15.84 -10.94
N LEU A 19 5.94 -14.79 -10.47
CA LEU A 19 4.51 -14.83 -10.21
C LEU A 19 3.69 -15.01 -11.50
N ILE A 20 4.05 -14.31 -12.58
CA ILE A 20 3.42 -14.52 -13.90
C ILE A 20 3.72 -15.93 -14.43
N ARG A 21 4.96 -16.42 -14.22
CA ARG A 21 5.38 -17.76 -14.65
C ARG A 21 4.62 -18.89 -13.94
N SER A 22 4.18 -18.67 -12.70
CA SER A 22 3.35 -19.61 -11.94
C SER A 22 1.97 -19.89 -12.58
N ARG A 23 1.51 -19.01 -13.51
CA ARG A 23 0.16 -18.99 -14.11
C ARG A 23 -1.00 -18.96 -13.09
N ASN A 24 -0.73 -18.75 -11.81
CA ASN A 24 -1.78 -18.64 -10.80
C ASN A 24 -2.40 -17.24 -10.86
N ARG A 25 -3.47 -17.09 -11.66
CA ARG A 25 -4.18 -15.81 -11.83
C ARG A 25 -4.68 -15.23 -10.52
N ARG A 26 -5.04 -16.06 -9.55
CA ARG A 26 -5.51 -15.59 -8.23
C ARG A 26 -4.39 -14.89 -7.46
N GLU A 27 -3.21 -15.49 -7.42
CA GLU A 27 -2.05 -14.91 -6.74
C GLU A 27 -1.60 -13.62 -7.41
N ILE A 28 -1.58 -13.58 -8.75
CA ILE A 28 -1.27 -12.37 -9.51
C ILE A 28 -2.24 -11.24 -9.14
N VAL A 29 -3.55 -11.51 -9.12
CA VAL A 29 -4.56 -10.49 -8.80
C VAL A 29 -4.41 -9.98 -7.37
N VAL A 30 -4.23 -10.87 -6.39
CA VAL A 30 -4.05 -10.47 -4.98
C VAL A 30 -2.78 -9.65 -4.80
N TYR A 31 -1.66 -10.13 -5.35
CA TYR A 31 -0.39 -9.42 -5.31
C TYR A 31 -0.51 -8.03 -5.94
N SER A 32 -1.03 -7.95 -7.17
CA SER A 32 -1.20 -6.67 -7.87
C SER A 32 -2.11 -5.72 -7.12
N LEU A 33 -3.21 -6.17 -6.52
CA LEU A 33 -4.10 -5.31 -5.73
C LEU A 33 -3.38 -4.70 -4.52
N VAL A 34 -2.71 -5.53 -3.72
CA VAL A 34 -1.99 -5.08 -2.53
C VAL A 34 -0.85 -4.13 -2.93
N TYR A 35 -0.12 -4.49 -3.97
CA TYR A 35 1.01 -3.73 -4.46
C TYR A 35 0.60 -2.35 -4.98
N LEU A 36 -0.48 -2.30 -5.77
CA LEU A 36 -1.01 -1.07 -6.34
C LEU A 36 -1.55 -0.17 -5.23
N PHE A 37 -2.18 -0.74 -4.20
CA PHE A 37 -2.62 0.01 -3.02
C PHE A 37 -1.44 0.70 -2.29
N ALA A 38 -0.36 -0.03 -2.04
CA ALA A 38 0.85 0.53 -1.42
C ALA A 38 1.49 1.63 -2.29
N LEU A 39 1.51 1.44 -3.61
CA LEU A 39 2.03 2.42 -4.56
C LEU A 39 1.20 3.70 -4.54
N VAL A 40 -0.13 3.60 -4.56
CA VAL A 40 -1.04 4.75 -4.48
C VAL A 40 -0.80 5.55 -3.20
N ILE A 41 -0.67 4.89 -2.05
CA ILE A 41 -0.36 5.56 -0.78
C ILE A 41 0.99 6.29 -0.86
N CYS A 42 2.03 5.61 -1.35
CA CYS A 42 3.35 6.25 -1.52
C CYS A 42 3.29 7.44 -2.47
N PHE A 43 2.50 7.35 -3.55
CA PHE A 43 2.35 8.43 -4.52
C PHE A 43 1.60 9.62 -3.92
N LEU A 44 0.49 9.39 -3.21
CA LEU A 44 -0.26 10.43 -2.51
C LEU A 44 0.64 11.15 -1.49
N TYR A 45 1.40 10.38 -0.70
CA TYR A 45 2.34 10.96 0.26
C TYR A 45 3.46 11.75 -0.44
N ALA A 46 3.98 11.25 -1.56
CA ALA A 46 4.99 11.95 -2.37
C ALA A 46 4.44 13.24 -3.00
N ALA A 47 3.15 13.28 -3.33
CA ALA A 47 2.44 14.46 -3.80
C ALA A 47 2.15 15.49 -2.70
N GLY A 48 2.57 15.23 -1.46
CA GLY A 48 2.35 16.10 -0.31
C GLY A 48 0.96 15.99 0.30
N VAL A 49 0.18 14.97 -0.07
CA VAL A 49 -1.08 14.68 0.61
C VAL A 49 -0.76 14.19 2.01
N GLU A 50 -1.26 14.90 3.02
CA GLU A 50 -1.18 14.45 4.41
C GLU A 50 -2.06 13.22 4.58
N ILE A 51 -1.43 12.06 4.63
CA ILE A 51 -2.12 10.81 4.92
C ILE A 51 -2.18 10.69 6.44
N PRO A 52 -3.38 10.80 7.06
CA PRO A 52 -3.50 10.68 8.50
C PRO A 52 -2.98 9.30 8.93
N SER A 53 -2.25 9.27 10.04
CA SER A 53 -1.71 8.01 10.53
C SER A 53 -2.86 7.03 10.81
N PRO A 54 -2.70 5.72 10.55
CA PRO A 54 -3.73 4.73 10.87
C PRO A 54 -4.16 4.79 12.34
N VAL A 55 -3.24 5.17 13.23
CA VAL A 55 -3.51 5.34 14.67
C VAL A 55 -4.43 6.53 14.93
N MET A 56 -4.26 7.65 14.20
CA MET A 56 -5.18 8.78 14.27
C MET A 56 -6.57 8.40 13.76
N VAL A 57 -6.65 7.72 12.61
CA VAL A 57 -7.93 7.26 12.06
C VAL A 57 -8.64 6.32 13.03
N LEU A 58 -7.92 5.36 13.60
CA LEU A 58 -8.48 4.46 14.62
C LEU A 58 -8.91 5.21 15.88
N GLY A 59 -8.12 6.20 16.32
CA GLY A 59 -8.47 7.07 17.44
C GLY A 59 -9.76 7.84 17.20
N ASP A 60 -9.92 8.42 16.00
CA ASP A 60 -11.12 9.17 15.62
C ASP A 60 -12.34 8.25 15.49
N MET A 61 -12.16 7.03 14.98
CA MET A 61 -13.20 6.00 14.96
C MET A 61 -13.61 5.58 16.38
N MET A 62 -12.66 5.31 17.27
CA MET A 62 -12.95 4.96 18.66
C MET A 62 -13.68 6.10 19.40
N LYS A 63 -13.27 7.35 19.17
CA LYS A 63 -13.98 8.53 19.68
C LYS A 63 -15.40 8.62 19.15
N SER A 64 -15.62 8.35 17.86
CA SER A 64 -16.96 8.36 17.27
C SER A 64 -17.91 7.29 17.84
N VAL A 65 -17.35 6.21 18.42
CA VAL A 65 -18.08 5.13 19.09
C VAL A 65 -18.18 5.37 20.61
N GLY A 66 -17.68 6.50 21.11
CA GLY A 66 -17.77 6.90 22.52
C GLY A 66 -16.67 6.33 23.42
N ILE A 67 -15.64 5.72 22.84
CA ILE A 67 -14.46 5.24 23.57
C ILE A 67 -13.41 6.35 23.49
N SER A 68 -13.29 7.13 24.55
CA SER A 68 -12.27 8.19 24.68
C SER A 68 -11.17 7.72 25.62
N TYR A 69 -9.94 7.61 25.12
CA TYR A 69 -8.70 7.51 25.90
C TYR A 69 -7.75 8.64 25.49
#